data_AF-A0A8K0DCZ9-F1
#
_entry.id   AF-A0A8K0DCZ9-F1
#
_cell.length_a   1.000
_cell.length_b   1.000
_cell.length_c   1.000
_cell.angle_alpha   90.00
_cell.angle_beta   90.00
_cell.angle_gamma   90.00
#
_symmetry.space_group_name_H-M   'P 1'
#
loop_
_entity.id
_entity.type
_entity.pdbx_description
1 polymer ?
#
loop_
_entity_poly.entity_id
_entity_poly.type
_entity_poly.pdbx_seq_one_letter_code
_entity_poly.pdbx_strand_id
1 'polypeptide(L)'
;MTSFILLLVNVFICVTSFPLAEIPQGIPKGQYTKTVSNKIISSFTAIAYAKPPVGRLRFELARPAGKWKGLLGFHSTGDETVPGNNSLRNQNLAISQSGTGLASWAIAPKDTAVINGKKLASSFNCSITSSAEMVECLKRVDAYEMTERQHAFYEWFMDPAIPFKPVVEPNIENAFLPEHPTEIIKSGKAAKVPLLTGITTQDGAFRSSVIFAKPNLVEELDANFSRIAPLTFLYDEIATDKDYVTRKIKEFYFNNNTITNRSKMELTDAFTDAMFLTGANNALWLHLNHTDQPVNPTPSSQHFKKWEPVQSTNLVLRIARL
;
A
#
# COMPACT_ATOMS: atom_id res chain seq x y z
N MET A 1 20.83 -60.75 53.42
CA MET A 1 21.00 -60.31 52.02
C MET A 1 19.79 -59.49 51.63
N THR A 2 19.89 -58.16 51.72
CA THR A 2 18.83 -57.23 51.32
C THR A 2 19.27 -56.60 50.00
N SER A 3 18.72 -57.10 48.88
CA SER A 3 18.98 -56.56 47.55
C SER A 3 18.26 -55.23 47.37
N PHE A 4 19.02 -54.15 47.14
CA PHE A 4 18.49 -52.89 46.64
C PHE A 4 18.35 -52.98 45.11
N ILE A 5 17.11 -52.88 44.61
CA ILE A 5 16.82 -52.73 43.18
C ILE A 5 16.97 -51.24 42.83
N LEU A 6 17.99 -50.91 42.05
CA LEU A 6 18.23 -49.56 41.53
C LEU A 6 17.32 -49.34 40.32
N LEU A 7 16.21 -48.61 40.50
CA LEU A 7 15.33 -48.18 39.40
C LEU A 7 15.98 -46.98 38.68
N LEU A 8 16.64 -47.24 37.55
CA LEU A 8 17.13 -46.20 36.65
C LEU A 8 15.93 -45.58 35.91
N VAL A 9 15.46 -44.45 36.41
CA VAL A 9 14.47 -43.62 35.71
C VAL A 9 15.18 -42.93 34.55
N ASN A 10 15.00 -43.44 33.33
CA ASN A 10 15.42 -42.76 32.11
C ASN A 10 14.54 -41.52 31.90
N VAL A 11 15.01 -40.38 32.40
CA VAL A 11 14.43 -39.07 32.07
C VAL A 11 14.83 -38.76 30.62
N PHE A 12 13.93 -39.04 29.67
CA PHE A 12 14.06 -38.53 28.31
C PHE A 12 13.88 -37.01 28.33
N ILE A 13 14.97 -36.27 28.48
CA ILE A 13 14.98 -34.83 28.27
C ILE A 13 14.79 -34.61 26.76
N CYS A 14 13.56 -34.30 26.36
CA CYS A 14 13.28 -33.84 25.00
C CYS A 14 13.92 -32.44 24.84
N VAL A 15 15.14 -32.39 24.34
CA VAL A 15 15.79 -31.12 23.97
C VAL A 15 15.12 -30.64 22.69
N THR A 16 14.11 -29.78 22.83
CA THR A 16 13.52 -29.09 21.67
C THR A 16 14.59 -28.19 21.05
N SER A 17 15.09 -28.57 19.86
CA SER A 17 16.02 -27.75 19.10
C SER A 17 15.27 -26.62 18.39
N PHE A 18 15.87 -25.43 18.37
CA PHE A 18 15.31 -24.25 17.72
C PHE A 18 16.41 -23.56 16.91
N PRO A 19 16.08 -22.96 15.76
CA PRO A 19 17.06 -22.23 14.97
C PRO A 19 17.43 -20.93 15.69
N LEU A 20 18.74 -20.64 15.70
CA LEU A 20 19.30 -19.37 16.13
C LEU A 20 19.93 -18.69 14.92
N ALA A 21 19.91 -17.36 14.89
CA ALA A 21 20.62 -16.56 13.90
C ALA A 21 21.41 -15.47 14.62
N GLU A 22 22.65 -15.21 14.20
CA GLU A 22 23.44 -14.13 14.79
C GLU A 22 23.29 -12.86 13.98
N ILE A 23 22.83 -11.80 14.64
CA ILE A 23 22.42 -10.56 14.00
C ILE A 23 22.81 -9.37 14.90
N PRO A 24 23.15 -8.16 14.39
CA PRO A 24 23.92 -7.14 15.12
C PRO A 24 23.35 -6.55 16.44
N GLN A 25 22.21 -7.03 16.91
CA GLN A 25 21.42 -6.52 18.00
C GLN A 25 21.18 -7.59 19.05
N GLY A 26 21.39 -8.85 18.68
CA GLY A 26 21.34 -10.04 19.52
C GLY A 26 20.91 -11.26 18.71
N ILE A 27 20.71 -12.40 19.36
CA ILE A 27 20.51 -13.68 18.68
C ILE A 27 19.03 -14.07 18.79
N PRO A 28 18.17 -13.89 17.78
CA PRO A 28 16.78 -14.31 17.84
C PRO A 28 16.66 -15.83 17.90
N LYS A 29 15.64 -16.27 18.63
CA LYS A 29 15.19 -17.66 18.66
C LYS A 29 14.03 -17.81 17.69
N GLY A 30 14.23 -18.62 16.67
CA GLY A 30 13.19 -18.97 15.71
C GLY A 30 12.50 -20.28 16.06
N GLN A 31 11.72 -20.79 15.10
CA GLN A 31 11.05 -22.08 15.17
C GLN A 31 11.22 -22.82 13.84
N TYR A 32 11.40 -24.14 13.89
CA TYR A 32 11.28 -24.95 12.69
C TYR A 32 9.81 -25.09 12.32
N THR A 33 9.46 -24.65 11.11
CA THR A 33 8.10 -24.73 10.58
C THR A 33 8.10 -25.63 9.35
N LYS A 34 7.01 -26.37 9.15
CA LYS A 34 6.83 -27.22 7.98
C LYS A 34 5.97 -26.50 6.94
N THR A 35 6.42 -26.44 5.70
CA THR A 35 5.62 -25.95 4.58
C THR A 35 4.53 -26.96 4.22
N VAL A 36 3.53 -26.53 3.43
CA VAL A 36 2.50 -27.41 2.85
C VAL A 36 3.13 -28.53 2.01
N SER A 37 4.26 -28.26 1.36
CA SER A 37 5.07 -29.24 0.61
C SER A 37 6.00 -30.09 1.48
N ASN A 38 5.77 -30.12 2.79
CA ASN A 38 6.54 -30.88 3.78
C ASN A 38 8.01 -30.48 3.95
N LYS A 39 8.45 -29.33 3.42
CA LYS A 39 9.81 -28.82 3.64
C LYS A 39 9.90 -28.18 5.02
N ILE A 40 11.00 -28.44 5.72
CA ILE A 40 11.28 -27.80 7.01
C ILE A 40 12.03 -26.50 6.74
N ILE A 41 11.58 -25.40 7.33
CA ILE A 41 12.22 -24.08 7.25
C ILE A 41 12.46 -23.53 8.65
N SER A 42 13.49 -22.71 8.79
CA SER A 42 13.69 -21.87 9.97
C SER A 42 12.84 -20.61 9.85
N SER A 43 11.93 -20.38 10.79
CA SER A 43 11.04 -19.23 10.82
C SER A 43 11.42 -18.31 11.99
N PHE A 44 11.68 -17.04 11.70
CA PHE A 44 11.92 -16.00 12.68
C PHE A 44 10.93 -14.86 12.42
N THR A 45 9.96 -14.67 13.32
CA THR A 45 8.88 -13.70 13.19
C THR A 45 8.92 -12.67 14.32
N ALA A 46 8.25 -11.54 14.11
CA ALA A 46 8.12 -10.46 15.10
C ALA A 46 9.46 -9.91 15.65
N ILE A 47 10.52 -9.93 14.83
CA ILE A 47 11.78 -9.28 15.16
C ILE A 47 11.56 -7.76 15.17
N ALA A 48 11.81 -7.11 16.31
CA ALA A 48 11.62 -5.68 16.47
C ALA A 48 12.70 -4.89 15.70
N TYR A 49 12.28 -4.08 14.73
CA TYR A 49 13.16 -3.18 13.96
C TYR A 49 13.06 -1.70 14.40
N ALA A 50 11.95 -1.32 15.04
CA ALA A 50 11.69 0.01 15.57
C ALA A 50 11.05 -0.04 16.97
N LYS A 51 11.18 1.06 17.72
CA LYS A 51 10.45 1.24 18.98
C LYS A 51 8.94 1.30 18.71
N PRO A 52 8.10 0.74 19.60
CA PRO A 52 6.65 0.83 19.46
C PRO A 52 6.19 2.29 19.34
N PRO A 53 5.38 2.66 18.32
CA PRO A 53 4.94 4.04 18.09
C PRO A 53 3.76 4.43 19.00
N VAL A 54 3.96 4.32 20.32
CA VAL A 54 2.94 4.57 21.35
C VAL A 54 3.21 5.85 22.14
N GLY A 55 2.16 6.42 22.73
CA GLY A 55 2.25 7.65 23.52
C GLY A 55 2.87 8.79 22.72
N ARG A 56 3.98 9.35 23.23
CA ARG A 56 4.69 10.47 22.58
C ARG A 56 5.30 10.12 21.22
N LEU A 57 5.47 8.84 20.89
CA LEU A 57 6.01 8.37 19.62
C LEU A 57 4.93 8.17 18.54
N ARG A 58 3.64 8.31 18.89
CA ARG A 58 2.56 8.21 17.91
C ARG A 58 2.62 9.42 16.96
N PHE A 59 2.50 9.16 15.65
CA PHE A 59 2.66 10.14 14.56
C PHE A 59 4.08 10.72 14.39
N GLU A 60 5.09 10.15 15.06
CA GLU A 60 6.49 10.54 14.91
C GLU A 60 7.24 9.59 13.97
N LEU A 61 8.40 10.03 13.47
CA LEU A 61 9.31 9.16 12.73
C LEU A 61 9.73 7.95 13.57
N ALA A 62 9.78 6.78 12.91
CA ALA A 62 10.18 5.53 13.55
C ALA A 62 11.58 5.65 14.14
N ARG A 63 11.73 5.27 15.41
CA ARG A 63 13.03 5.25 16.09
C ARG A 63 13.57 3.82 16.12
N PRO A 64 14.85 3.59 15.80
CA PRO A 64 15.44 2.26 15.84
C PRO A 64 15.25 1.56 17.22
N ALA A 65 14.96 0.26 17.23
CA ALA A 65 14.62 -0.50 18.46
C ALA A 65 15.72 -0.53 19.53
N GLY A 66 16.99 -0.43 19.10
CA GLY A 66 18.18 -0.51 19.97
C GLY A 66 18.80 -1.92 19.93
N LYS A 67 19.86 -2.13 20.70
CA LYS A 67 20.37 -3.47 21.05
C LYS A 67 19.61 -3.99 22.28
N TRP A 68 19.34 -5.28 22.39
CA TRP A 68 18.94 -5.91 23.67
C TRP A 68 20.08 -6.73 24.24
N LYS A 69 20.08 -6.86 25.57
CA LYS A 69 20.82 -7.92 26.26
C LYS A 69 19.89 -9.14 26.34
N GLY A 70 20.15 -10.18 25.54
CA GLY A 70 19.29 -11.38 25.41
C GLY A 70 18.95 -11.73 23.95
N LEU A 71 18.02 -12.67 23.74
CA LEU A 71 17.52 -13.05 22.40
C LEU A 71 16.55 -11.97 21.85
N LEU A 72 16.75 -11.37 20.64
CA LEU A 72 15.72 -10.84 19.64
C LEU A 72 16.00 -9.75 18.51
N GLY A 73 17.00 -9.77 17.60
CA GLY A 73 17.06 -9.10 16.22
C GLY A 73 17.17 -7.62 15.59
N PHE A 74 17.07 -7.39 14.27
CA PHE A 74 17.83 -6.36 13.46
C PHE A 74 17.78 -4.78 13.71
N HIS A 75 18.86 -4.01 13.32
CA HIS A 75 19.24 -2.57 13.56
C HIS A 75 20.34 -2.05 12.58
N SER A 76 20.38 -0.72 12.43
CA SER A 76 21.34 0.17 11.73
C SER A 76 22.42 0.71 12.68
N THR A 77 23.60 1.16 12.19
CA THR A 77 24.69 1.69 13.04
C THR A 77 24.76 3.22 13.16
N GLY A 78 23.97 3.99 12.39
CA GLY A 78 23.90 5.45 12.55
C GLY A 78 25.21 6.21 12.31
N ASP A 79 26.18 5.58 11.64
CA ASP A 79 27.44 6.17 11.17
C ASP A 79 27.48 6.18 9.63
N GLU A 80 28.49 6.82 9.05
CA GLU A 80 28.70 6.87 7.59
C GLU A 80 28.95 5.48 6.97
N THR A 81 29.25 4.49 7.80
CA THR A 81 29.60 3.12 7.39
C THR A 81 28.36 2.26 7.07
N VAL A 82 27.29 2.33 7.87
CA VAL A 82 25.98 1.68 7.57
C VAL A 82 24.80 2.56 8.03
N PRO A 83 24.48 3.64 7.27
CA PRO A 83 23.27 4.41 7.51
C PRO A 83 22.05 3.50 7.35
N GLY A 84 21.06 3.65 8.23
CA GLY A 84 19.91 2.75 8.29
C GLY A 84 19.10 2.69 7.01
N ASN A 85 18.34 1.61 6.86
CA ASN A 85 17.53 1.27 5.69
C ASN A 85 18.34 0.85 4.44
N ASN A 86 19.59 0.37 4.59
CA ASN A 86 20.35 -0.16 3.44
C ASN A 86 19.66 -1.33 2.71
N SER A 87 18.78 -2.11 3.35
CA SER A 87 17.96 -3.13 2.66
C SER A 87 16.81 -2.55 1.83
N LEU A 88 16.40 -1.30 2.07
CA LEU A 88 15.45 -0.56 1.22
C LEU A 88 16.16 0.39 0.23
N ARG A 89 17.42 0.77 0.51
CA ARG A 89 18.26 1.61 -0.35
C ARG A 89 19.11 0.80 -1.34
N ASN A 90 19.49 -0.43 -0.98
CA ASN A 90 20.16 -1.42 -1.84
C ASN A 90 19.18 -2.54 -2.20
N GLN A 91 18.05 -2.18 -2.80
CA GLN A 91 17.26 -3.18 -3.51
C GLN A 91 18.10 -3.62 -4.71
N ASN A 92 18.48 -4.89 -4.80
CA ASN A 92 19.14 -5.39 -6.03
C ASN A 92 18.12 -5.65 -7.15
N LEU A 93 16.84 -5.62 -6.80
CA LEU A 93 15.68 -5.87 -7.65
C LEU A 93 14.44 -5.34 -6.91
N ALA A 94 13.51 -4.75 -7.65
CA ALA A 94 12.17 -4.44 -7.17
C ALA A 94 11.13 -5.30 -7.91
N ILE A 95 10.14 -5.81 -7.18
CA ILE A 95 8.95 -6.45 -7.74
C ILE A 95 7.73 -5.66 -7.30
N SER A 96 6.98 -5.12 -8.24
CA SER A 96 5.74 -4.37 -8.01
C SER A 96 4.55 -5.20 -8.46
N GLN A 97 3.72 -5.68 -7.52
CA GLN A 97 2.58 -6.56 -7.80
C GLN A 97 1.27 -5.79 -7.64
N SER A 98 0.55 -5.56 -8.74
CA SER A 98 -0.77 -4.91 -8.76
C SER A 98 -0.81 -3.55 -8.05
N GLY A 99 0.24 -2.74 -8.21
CA GLY A 99 0.30 -1.40 -7.65
C GLY A 99 1.62 -0.71 -7.96
N THR A 100 1.60 0.62 -8.04
CA THR A 100 2.77 1.48 -8.24
C THR A 100 2.57 2.79 -7.48
N GLY A 101 3.63 3.57 -7.28
CA GLY A 101 3.51 4.92 -6.70
C GLY A 101 2.70 5.91 -7.56
N LEU A 102 2.24 5.51 -8.74
CA LEU A 102 1.44 6.31 -9.67
C LEU A 102 0.00 5.83 -9.79
N ALA A 103 -0.40 4.83 -9.01
CA ALA A 103 -1.81 4.45 -8.91
C ALA A 103 -2.63 5.58 -8.27
N SER A 104 -3.90 5.73 -8.67
CA SER A 104 -4.81 6.77 -8.18
C SER A 104 -5.06 6.72 -6.66
N TRP A 105 -4.84 5.56 -6.06
CA TRP A 105 -4.91 5.33 -4.62
C TRP A 105 -3.57 5.51 -3.88
N ALA A 106 -2.45 5.66 -4.58
CA ALA A 106 -1.12 5.63 -3.99
C ALA A 106 -0.59 7.02 -3.57
N ILE A 107 -1.27 8.11 -3.96
CA ILE A 107 -0.90 9.47 -3.59
C ILE A 107 -2.14 10.37 -3.51
N ALA A 108 -2.17 11.28 -2.53
CA ALA A 108 -3.18 12.33 -2.43
C ALA A 108 -2.60 13.70 -2.76
N PRO A 109 -3.42 14.63 -3.28
CA PRO A 109 -3.09 16.05 -3.22
C PRO A 109 -2.87 16.50 -1.77
N LYS A 110 -1.91 17.39 -1.58
CA LYS A 110 -1.55 17.92 -0.24
C LYS A 110 -2.77 18.50 0.49
N ASP A 111 -3.58 19.28 -0.22
CA ASP A 111 -4.74 19.95 0.37
C ASP A 111 -5.79 18.96 0.84
N THR A 112 -6.03 17.89 0.08
CA THR A 112 -6.93 16.79 0.47
C THR A 112 -6.50 16.14 1.78
N ALA A 113 -5.20 15.84 1.94
CA ALA A 113 -4.71 15.25 3.18
C ALA A 113 -4.85 16.18 4.39
N VAL A 114 -4.65 17.49 4.20
CA VAL A 114 -4.88 18.49 5.26
C VAL A 114 -6.36 18.57 5.63
N ILE A 115 -7.26 18.56 4.65
CA ILE A 115 -8.71 18.55 4.87
C ILE A 115 -9.12 17.30 5.65
N ASN A 116 -8.63 16.12 5.25
CA ASN A 116 -8.96 14.86 5.92
C ASN A 116 -8.39 14.79 7.34
N GLY A 117 -7.18 15.30 7.56
CA GLY A 117 -6.58 15.42 8.90
C GLY A 117 -7.41 16.31 9.83
N LYS A 118 -7.87 17.47 9.35
CA LYS A 118 -8.77 18.35 10.10
C LYS A 118 -10.14 17.71 10.34
N LYS A 119 -10.71 17.03 9.35
CA LYS A 119 -11.99 16.31 9.50
C LYS A 119 -11.90 15.23 10.58
N LEU A 120 -10.82 14.45 10.61
CA LEU A 120 -10.57 13.48 11.68
C LEU A 120 -10.46 14.16 13.05
N ALA A 121 -9.65 15.21 13.15
CA ALA A 121 -9.47 15.96 14.40
C ALA A 121 -10.79 16.52 14.94
N SER A 122 -11.59 17.16 14.07
CA SER A 122 -12.91 17.69 14.44
C SER A 122 -13.86 16.60 14.92
N SER A 123 -13.76 15.37 14.40
CA SER A 123 -14.61 14.25 14.86
C SER A 123 -14.35 13.81 16.31
N PHE A 124 -13.22 14.25 16.89
CA PHE A 124 -12.85 14.07 18.29
C PHE A 124 -12.89 15.36 19.11
N ASN A 125 -13.50 16.43 18.57
CA ASN A 125 -13.51 17.76 19.16
C ASN A 125 -12.10 18.33 19.41
N CYS A 126 -11.09 17.89 18.64
CA CYS A 126 -9.76 18.46 18.71
C CYS A 126 -9.73 19.85 18.06
N SER A 127 -8.89 20.74 18.61
CA SER A 127 -8.58 22.03 17.98
C SER A 127 -7.98 21.82 16.59
N ILE A 128 -8.45 22.60 15.61
CA ILE A 128 -7.93 22.63 14.23
C ILE A 128 -7.23 23.95 13.89
N THR A 129 -7.03 24.81 14.89
CA THR A 129 -6.44 26.16 14.72
C THR A 129 -4.93 26.09 14.51
N SER A 130 -4.25 25.13 15.15
CA SER A 130 -2.83 24.86 14.96
C SER A 130 -2.57 23.37 14.79
N SER A 131 -1.61 23.02 13.91
CA SER A 131 -1.22 21.63 13.71
C SER A 131 -0.65 20.99 14.98
N ALA A 132 0.02 21.76 15.84
CA ALA A 132 0.59 21.27 17.08
C ALA A 132 -0.50 20.86 18.09
N GLU A 133 -1.49 21.71 18.34
CA GLU A 133 -2.62 21.37 19.23
C GLU A 133 -3.44 20.20 18.68
N MET A 134 -3.66 20.18 17.37
CA MET A 134 -4.38 19.12 16.69
C MET A 134 -3.70 17.76 16.91
N VAL A 135 -2.39 17.68 16.71
CA VAL A 135 -1.60 16.46 16.90
C VAL A 135 -1.55 16.04 18.36
N GLU A 136 -1.34 16.97 19.30
CA GLU A 136 -1.30 16.65 20.73
C GLU A 136 -2.64 16.12 21.27
N CYS A 137 -3.75 16.62 20.73
CA CYS A 137 -5.08 16.06 21.01
C CYS A 137 -5.22 14.64 20.44
N LEU A 138 -4.92 14.44 19.14
CA LEU A 138 -5.03 13.15 18.47
C LEU A 138 -4.11 12.07 19.08
N LYS A 139 -2.96 12.44 19.64
CA LYS A 139 -2.07 11.51 20.36
C LYS A 139 -2.75 10.86 21.57
N ARG A 140 -3.77 11.49 22.15
CA ARG A 140 -4.51 11.00 23.34
C ARG A 140 -5.74 10.17 22.99
N VAL A 141 -6.21 10.24 21.75
CA VAL A 141 -7.38 9.48 21.28
C VAL A 141 -7.05 7.99 21.27
N ASP A 142 -8.01 7.14 21.62
CA ASP A 142 -7.80 5.69 21.51
C ASP A 142 -7.60 5.26 20.05
N ALA A 143 -6.72 4.27 19.84
CA ALA A 143 -6.38 3.84 18.47
C ALA A 143 -7.56 3.20 17.75
N TYR A 144 -8.37 2.40 18.45
CA TYR A 144 -9.54 1.74 17.87
C TYR A 144 -10.63 2.75 17.58
N GLU A 145 -10.90 3.67 18.51
CA GLU A 145 -11.83 4.78 18.26
C GLU A 145 -11.43 5.59 17.03
N MET A 146 -10.13 5.88 16.87
CA MET A 146 -9.61 6.59 15.71
C MET A 146 -9.85 5.84 14.40
N THR A 147 -9.60 4.53 14.37
CA THR A 147 -9.84 3.72 13.16
C THR A 147 -11.33 3.61 12.81
N GLU A 148 -12.21 3.56 13.81
CA GLU A 148 -13.67 3.52 13.59
C GLU A 148 -14.21 4.81 12.96
N ARG A 149 -13.52 5.96 13.12
CA ARG A 149 -13.91 7.21 12.45
C ARG A 149 -13.73 7.19 10.94
N GLN A 150 -13.12 6.14 10.36
CA GLN A 150 -13.03 5.99 8.90
C GLN A 150 -14.40 6.08 8.21
N HIS A 151 -15.47 5.59 8.86
CA HIS A 151 -16.83 5.62 8.28
C HIS A 151 -17.36 7.05 8.10
N ALA A 152 -16.85 8.02 8.86
CA ALA A 152 -17.23 9.44 8.72
C ALA A 152 -16.74 10.05 7.39
N PHE A 153 -15.85 9.36 6.68
CA PHE A 153 -15.39 9.78 5.37
C PHE A 153 -16.24 9.25 4.23
N TYR A 154 -17.07 8.22 4.46
CA TYR A 154 -17.83 7.58 3.38
C TYR A 154 -18.98 8.46 2.88
N GLU A 155 -19.05 8.59 1.57
CA GLU A 155 -20.10 9.28 0.81
C GLU A 155 -20.99 8.30 0.02
N TRP A 156 -20.46 7.13 -0.32
CA TRP A 156 -21.22 6.03 -0.90
C TRP A 156 -20.61 4.69 -0.52
N PHE A 157 -21.39 3.85 0.17
CA PHE A 157 -21.00 2.52 0.66
C PHE A 157 -19.70 2.50 1.49
N MET A 158 -18.54 2.47 0.82
CA MET A 158 -17.20 2.47 1.43
C MET A 158 -16.26 3.49 0.78
N ASP A 159 -16.77 4.38 -0.07
CA ASP A 159 -15.98 5.37 -0.81
C ASP A 159 -16.12 6.78 -0.22
N PRO A 160 -15.04 7.57 -0.17
CA PRO A 160 -13.65 7.20 -0.50
C PRO A 160 -13.07 6.14 0.45
N ALA A 161 -12.51 5.07 -0.13
CA ALA A 161 -11.99 3.93 0.64
C ALA A 161 -10.65 4.20 1.33
N ILE A 162 -9.92 5.22 0.88
CA ILE A 162 -8.56 5.52 1.35
C ILE A 162 -8.46 7.03 1.63
N PRO A 163 -8.98 7.49 2.78
CA PRO A 163 -8.96 8.91 3.14
C PRO A 163 -7.54 9.43 3.47
N PHE A 164 -6.64 8.55 3.88
CA PHE A 164 -5.25 8.90 4.21
C PHE A 164 -4.30 8.16 3.27
N LYS A 165 -3.82 8.85 2.23
CA LYS A 165 -2.83 8.35 1.26
C LYS A 165 -1.46 8.99 1.53
N PRO A 166 -0.36 8.43 0.99
CA PRO A 166 0.91 9.15 0.91
C PRO A 166 0.74 10.54 0.27
N VAL A 167 1.56 11.50 0.69
CA VAL A 167 1.57 12.88 0.18
C VAL A 167 2.98 13.33 -0.12
N VAL A 168 3.13 14.28 -1.02
CA VAL A 168 4.39 15.00 -1.19
C VAL A 168 4.70 15.78 0.09
N GLU A 169 5.81 15.45 0.71
CA GLU A 169 6.26 16.03 1.97
C GLU A 169 6.92 17.41 1.73
N PRO A 170 6.85 18.32 2.70
CA PRO A 170 7.73 19.49 2.68
C PRO A 170 9.19 19.03 2.67
N ASN A 171 10.08 19.85 2.10
CA ASN A 171 11.51 19.57 2.06
C ASN A 171 12.12 19.66 3.48
N ILE A 172 12.06 18.56 4.22
CA ILE A 172 12.61 18.39 5.57
C ILE A 172 13.66 17.29 5.58
N GLU A 173 14.54 17.32 6.57
CA GLU A 173 15.55 16.28 6.74
C GLU A 173 14.87 14.91 6.88
N ASN A 174 15.32 13.94 6.08
CA ASN A 174 14.76 12.58 5.99
C ASN A 174 13.34 12.46 5.42
N ALA A 175 12.84 13.46 4.67
CA ALA A 175 11.63 13.29 3.87
C ALA A 175 11.75 12.05 2.98
N PHE A 176 10.74 11.18 3.03
CA PHE A 176 10.65 9.97 2.23
C PHE A 176 10.18 10.28 0.80
N LEU A 177 9.16 11.15 0.66
CA LEU A 177 8.57 11.53 -0.62
C LEU A 177 8.59 13.07 -0.80
N PRO A 178 9.77 13.68 -1.05
CA PRO A 178 9.91 15.13 -1.18
C PRO A 178 9.35 15.70 -2.49
N GLU A 179 9.10 14.85 -3.49
CA GLU A 179 8.61 15.21 -4.81
C GLU A 179 7.58 14.17 -5.29
N HIS A 180 6.76 14.52 -6.28
CA HIS A 180 5.82 13.57 -6.87
C HIS A 180 6.59 12.40 -7.54
N PRO A 181 6.15 11.13 -7.42
CA PRO A 181 6.87 9.99 -8.00
C PRO A 181 7.20 10.13 -9.49
N THR A 182 6.31 10.75 -10.27
CA THR A 182 6.55 11.11 -11.68
C THR A 182 7.84 11.91 -11.85
N GLU A 183 8.04 12.93 -11.03
CA GLU A 183 9.18 13.83 -11.15
C GLU A 183 10.45 13.19 -10.62
N ILE A 184 10.35 12.40 -9.53
CA ILE A 184 11.48 11.59 -9.02
C ILE A 184 12.03 10.64 -10.09
N ILE A 185 11.14 9.97 -10.85
CA ILE A 185 11.55 9.06 -11.92
C ILE A 185 12.15 9.85 -13.09
N LYS A 186 11.49 10.91 -13.56
CA LYS A 186 11.98 11.74 -14.68
C LYS A 186 13.34 12.36 -14.40
N SER A 187 13.59 12.80 -13.17
CA SER A 187 14.85 13.42 -12.78
C SER A 187 15.96 12.40 -12.48
N GLY A 188 15.72 11.10 -12.68
CA GLY A 188 16.69 10.04 -12.41
C GLY A 188 17.03 9.85 -10.92
N LYS A 189 16.20 10.37 -10.00
CA LYS A 189 16.37 10.27 -8.55
C LYS A 189 15.79 8.96 -7.99
N ALA A 190 14.97 8.25 -8.77
CA ALA A 190 14.45 6.94 -8.40
C ALA A 190 15.58 5.93 -8.17
N ALA A 191 15.33 4.91 -7.35
CA ALA A 191 16.29 3.85 -7.08
C ALA A 191 16.69 3.15 -8.38
N LYS A 192 18.00 3.02 -8.61
CA LYS A 192 18.57 2.41 -9.82
C LYS A 192 18.65 0.90 -9.66
N VAL A 193 17.50 0.26 -9.75
CA VAL A 193 17.35 -1.18 -9.55
C VAL A 193 16.50 -1.77 -10.69
N PRO A 194 16.76 -3.01 -11.14
CA PRO A 194 15.88 -3.67 -12.07
C PRO A 194 14.45 -3.77 -11.50
N LEU A 195 13.44 -3.60 -12.36
CA LEU A 195 12.03 -3.60 -11.98
C LEU A 195 11.26 -4.68 -12.73
N LEU A 196 10.62 -5.59 -11.97
CA LEU A 196 9.56 -6.46 -12.47
C LEU A 196 8.22 -5.91 -12.00
N THR A 197 7.31 -5.61 -12.93
CA THR A 197 5.99 -5.07 -12.60
C THR A 197 4.87 -5.73 -13.39
N GLY A 198 3.69 -5.84 -12.80
CA GLY A 198 2.53 -6.47 -13.42
C GLY A 198 1.23 -6.24 -12.66
N ILE A 199 0.12 -6.43 -13.38
CA ILE A 199 -1.24 -6.45 -12.84
C ILE A 199 -1.91 -7.77 -13.24
N THR A 200 -3.02 -8.12 -12.57
CA THR A 200 -3.88 -9.22 -13.03
C THR A 200 -4.89 -8.69 -14.06
N THR A 201 -5.50 -9.60 -14.83
CA THR A 201 -6.52 -9.23 -15.83
C THR A 201 -7.81 -8.68 -15.21
N GLN A 202 -8.02 -8.87 -13.90
CA GLN A 202 -9.25 -8.52 -13.19
C GLN A 202 -8.96 -7.97 -11.79
N ASP A 203 -7.91 -7.16 -11.60
CA ASP A 203 -7.60 -6.58 -10.28
C ASP A 203 -8.78 -5.77 -9.71
N GLY A 204 -9.58 -5.17 -10.59
CA GLY A 204 -10.82 -4.47 -10.23
C GLY A 204 -11.90 -5.35 -9.59
N ALA A 205 -11.77 -6.68 -9.66
CA ALA A 205 -12.71 -7.61 -9.03
C ALA A 205 -12.75 -7.43 -7.51
N PHE A 206 -11.64 -6.97 -6.92
CA PHE A 206 -11.59 -6.57 -5.51
C PHE A 206 -12.67 -5.55 -5.13
N ARG A 207 -13.03 -4.65 -6.06
CA ARG A 207 -14.08 -3.64 -5.86
C ARG A 207 -15.43 -4.08 -6.39
N SER A 208 -15.49 -4.53 -7.64
CA SER A 208 -16.76 -4.86 -8.29
C SER A 208 -17.49 -6.00 -7.59
N SER A 209 -16.77 -7.03 -7.10
CA SER A 209 -17.40 -8.18 -6.43
C SER A 209 -18.19 -7.77 -5.19
N VAL A 210 -17.69 -6.81 -4.41
CA VAL A 210 -18.38 -6.31 -3.21
C VAL A 210 -19.64 -5.53 -3.58
N ILE A 211 -19.59 -4.72 -4.64
CA ILE A 211 -20.75 -4.00 -5.16
C ILE A 211 -21.86 -4.97 -5.59
N PHE A 212 -21.51 -6.04 -6.32
CA PHE A 212 -22.49 -7.05 -6.74
C PHE A 212 -22.97 -7.98 -5.61
N ALA A 213 -22.21 -8.08 -4.52
CA ALA A 213 -22.57 -8.93 -3.37
C ALA A 213 -23.56 -8.25 -2.41
N LYS A 214 -23.73 -6.93 -2.50
CA LYS A 214 -24.61 -6.16 -1.62
C LYS A 214 -25.88 -5.75 -2.36
N PRO A 215 -27.07 -5.87 -1.72
CA PRO A 215 -28.32 -5.40 -2.32
C PRO A 215 -28.25 -3.90 -2.67
N ASN A 216 -28.92 -3.51 -3.74
CA ASN A 216 -29.16 -2.13 -4.17
C ASN A 216 -27.93 -1.33 -4.62
N LEU A 217 -26.69 -1.78 -4.39
CA LEU A 217 -25.50 -0.98 -4.74
C LEU A 217 -25.32 -0.83 -6.25
N VAL A 218 -25.73 -1.82 -7.05
CA VAL A 218 -25.65 -1.73 -8.52
C VAL A 218 -26.66 -0.70 -9.03
N GLU A 219 -27.88 -0.75 -8.52
CA GLU A 219 -28.94 0.19 -8.85
C GLU A 219 -28.61 1.62 -8.41
N GLU A 220 -28.05 1.79 -7.20
CA GLU A 220 -27.58 3.08 -6.69
C GLU A 220 -26.42 3.65 -7.53
N LEU A 221 -25.45 2.80 -7.91
CA LEU A 221 -24.33 3.17 -8.77
C LEU A 221 -24.83 3.66 -10.12
N ASP A 222 -25.80 2.97 -10.73
CA ASP A 222 -26.34 3.39 -12.03
C ASP A 222 -27.13 4.70 -11.92
N ALA A 223 -28.05 4.78 -10.95
CA ALA A 223 -28.92 5.94 -10.76
C ALA A 223 -28.15 7.22 -10.41
N ASN A 224 -27.01 7.08 -9.73
CA ASN A 224 -26.18 8.20 -9.28
C ASN A 224 -24.77 8.17 -9.89
N PHE A 225 -24.64 7.63 -11.11
CA PHE A 225 -23.33 7.38 -11.72
C PHE A 225 -22.45 8.64 -11.76
N SER A 226 -22.99 9.79 -12.13
CA SER A 226 -22.21 11.04 -12.18
C SER A 226 -21.70 11.52 -10.82
N ARG A 227 -22.38 11.17 -9.73
CA ARG A 227 -21.94 11.49 -8.37
C ARG A 227 -20.93 10.46 -7.84
N ILE A 228 -21.18 9.17 -8.11
CA ILE A 228 -20.43 8.07 -7.52
C ILE A 228 -19.15 7.75 -8.29
N ALA A 229 -19.18 7.84 -9.63
CA ALA A 229 -18.05 7.45 -10.48
C ALA A 229 -16.74 8.19 -10.14
N PRO A 230 -16.73 9.53 -9.93
CA PRO A 230 -15.51 10.24 -9.54
C PRO A 230 -14.89 9.72 -8.25
N LEU A 231 -15.73 9.41 -7.27
CA LEU A 231 -15.32 8.91 -5.96
C LEU A 231 -14.80 7.48 -6.05
N THR A 232 -15.60 6.57 -6.63
CA THR A 232 -15.31 5.13 -6.60
C THR A 232 -14.14 4.75 -7.52
N PHE A 233 -13.99 5.44 -8.66
CA PHE A 233 -12.86 5.24 -9.58
C PHE A 233 -11.67 6.18 -9.26
N LEU A 234 -11.73 6.91 -8.14
CA LEU A 234 -10.65 7.72 -7.59
C LEU A 234 -10.10 8.80 -8.54
N TYR A 235 -10.95 9.36 -9.40
CA TYR A 235 -10.57 10.50 -10.24
C TYR A 235 -11.05 11.86 -9.72
N ASP A 236 -11.82 11.89 -8.62
CA ASP A 236 -12.34 13.12 -8.03
C ASP A 236 -11.25 14.13 -7.62
N GLU A 237 -10.08 13.62 -7.21
CA GLU A 237 -8.96 14.44 -6.73
C GLU A 237 -7.96 14.83 -7.83
N ILE A 238 -8.05 14.21 -9.02
CA ILE A 238 -7.00 14.29 -10.05
C ILE A 238 -7.51 14.75 -11.42
N ALA A 239 -8.79 14.57 -11.72
CA ALA A 239 -9.36 14.97 -13.00
C ALA A 239 -9.73 16.45 -13.00
N THR A 240 -9.26 17.19 -14.01
CA THR A 240 -9.64 18.59 -14.22
C THR A 240 -11.11 18.73 -14.63
N ASP A 241 -11.60 17.84 -15.51
CA ASP A 241 -12.99 17.82 -15.97
C ASP A 241 -13.63 16.47 -15.62
N LYS A 242 -14.26 16.42 -14.44
CA LYS A 242 -14.86 15.20 -13.88
C LYS A 242 -16.06 14.74 -14.70
N ASP A 243 -16.86 15.67 -15.23
CA ASP A 243 -18.06 15.36 -16.02
C ASP A 243 -17.67 14.73 -17.37
N TYR A 244 -16.64 15.27 -18.02
CA TYR A 244 -16.09 14.68 -19.22
C TYR A 244 -15.58 13.25 -18.98
N VAL A 245 -14.79 13.02 -17.92
CA VAL A 245 -14.25 11.70 -17.58
C VAL A 245 -15.39 10.72 -17.25
N THR A 246 -16.35 11.15 -16.44
CA THR A 246 -17.57 10.37 -16.11
C THR A 246 -18.27 9.89 -17.36
N ARG A 247 -18.57 10.80 -18.29
CA ARG A 247 -19.25 10.47 -19.54
C ARG A 247 -18.43 9.51 -20.38
N LYS A 248 -17.11 9.68 -20.44
CA LYS A 248 -16.22 8.78 -21.20
C LYS A 248 -16.13 7.39 -20.60
N ILE A 249 -16.16 7.24 -19.28
CA ILE A 249 -16.25 5.93 -18.62
C ILE A 249 -17.59 5.26 -18.96
N LYS A 250 -18.71 6.00 -18.85
CA LYS A 250 -20.04 5.46 -19.15
C LYS A 250 -20.17 5.02 -20.61
N GLU A 251 -19.64 5.82 -21.53
CA GLU A 251 -19.61 5.54 -22.96
C GLU A 251 -18.76 4.30 -23.27
N PHE A 252 -17.53 4.24 -22.73
CA PHE A 252 -16.57 3.20 -23.09
C PHE A 252 -16.90 1.82 -22.50
N TYR A 253 -17.19 1.73 -21.20
CA TYR A 253 -17.39 0.42 -20.56
C TYR A 253 -18.83 -0.07 -20.68
N PHE A 254 -19.80 0.83 -20.76
CA PHE A 254 -21.21 0.46 -20.68
C PHE A 254 -22.00 0.80 -21.95
N ASN A 255 -21.37 1.39 -22.97
CA ASN A 255 -22.04 1.86 -24.19
C ASN A 255 -23.25 2.78 -23.88
N ASN A 256 -23.14 3.59 -22.82
CA ASN A 256 -24.22 4.40 -22.26
C ASN A 256 -25.49 3.63 -21.82
N ASN A 257 -25.42 2.30 -21.71
CA ASN A 257 -26.52 1.50 -21.18
C ASN A 257 -26.57 1.54 -19.65
N THR A 258 -27.74 1.17 -19.11
CA THR A 258 -27.95 0.92 -17.68
C THR A 258 -26.99 -0.15 -17.16
N ILE A 259 -26.31 0.15 -16.06
CA ILE A 259 -25.48 -0.81 -15.33
C ILE A 259 -26.41 -1.76 -14.57
N THR A 260 -26.28 -3.05 -14.80
CA THR A 260 -27.11 -4.08 -14.15
C THR A 260 -26.25 -5.19 -13.59
N ASN A 261 -26.88 -6.18 -12.93
CA ASN A 261 -26.21 -7.41 -12.48
C ASN A 261 -25.55 -8.23 -13.61
N ARG A 262 -25.81 -7.90 -14.89
CA ARG A 262 -25.12 -8.51 -16.04
C ARG A 262 -23.82 -7.79 -16.41
N SER A 263 -23.64 -6.54 -15.97
CA SER A 263 -22.50 -5.67 -16.31
C SER A 263 -21.26 -5.94 -15.45
N LYS A 264 -21.07 -7.19 -14.98
CA LYS A 264 -20.05 -7.54 -13.99
C LYS A 264 -18.65 -7.38 -14.53
N MET A 265 -18.43 -7.81 -15.77
CA MET A 265 -17.11 -7.74 -16.39
C MET A 265 -16.77 -6.29 -16.72
N GLU A 266 -17.71 -5.56 -17.30
CA GLU A 266 -17.57 -4.15 -17.66
C GLU A 266 -17.22 -3.27 -16.44
N LEU A 267 -17.89 -3.50 -15.31
CA LEU A 267 -17.56 -2.78 -14.07
C LEU A 267 -16.21 -3.21 -13.49
N THR A 268 -15.89 -4.51 -13.54
CA THR A 268 -14.58 -5.04 -13.12
C THR A 268 -13.45 -4.44 -13.95
N ASP A 269 -13.68 -4.29 -15.25
CA ASP A 269 -12.76 -3.72 -16.21
C ASP A 269 -12.54 -2.23 -15.95
N ALA A 270 -13.61 -1.48 -15.71
CA ALA A 270 -13.53 -0.08 -15.32
C ALA A 270 -12.68 0.12 -14.04
N PHE A 271 -12.88 -0.70 -13.00
CA PHE A 271 -12.06 -0.65 -11.79
C PHE A 271 -10.61 -1.07 -12.03
N THR A 272 -10.38 -2.12 -12.82
CA THR A 272 -9.04 -2.58 -13.18
C THR A 272 -8.26 -1.45 -13.84
N ASP A 273 -8.91 -0.78 -14.79
CA ASP A 273 -8.27 0.25 -15.59
C ASP A 273 -7.99 1.53 -14.78
N ALA A 274 -8.97 1.96 -13.98
CA ALA A 274 -8.90 3.18 -13.18
C ALA A 274 -7.95 3.08 -11.98
N MET A 275 -7.93 1.93 -11.29
CA MET A 275 -7.17 1.78 -10.04
C MET A 275 -5.78 1.15 -10.24
N PHE A 276 -5.59 0.32 -11.27
CA PHE A 276 -4.36 -0.48 -11.40
C PHE A 276 -3.65 -0.21 -12.71
N LEU A 277 -4.33 -0.41 -13.85
CA LEU A 277 -3.70 -0.40 -15.17
C LEU A 277 -3.09 0.96 -15.51
N THR A 278 -3.83 2.05 -15.31
CA THR A 278 -3.35 3.39 -15.69
C THR A 278 -2.07 3.75 -14.93
N GLY A 279 -2.04 3.52 -13.61
CA GLY A 279 -0.86 3.76 -12.78
C GLY A 279 0.32 2.83 -13.12
N ALA A 280 0.04 1.56 -13.42
CA ALA A 280 1.06 0.59 -13.85
C ALA A 280 1.68 0.97 -15.19
N ASN A 281 0.86 1.35 -16.18
CA ASN A 281 1.31 1.78 -17.50
C ASN A 281 2.14 3.06 -17.42
N ASN A 282 1.69 4.05 -16.65
CA ASN A 282 2.44 5.30 -16.47
C ASN A 282 3.80 5.04 -15.82
N ALA A 283 3.85 4.18 -14.80
CA ALA A 283 5.11 3.80 -14.16
C ALA A 283 6.04 3.06 -15.13
N LEU A 284 5.52 2.08 -15.86
CA LEU A 284 6.27 1.32 -16.86
C LEU A 284 6.86 2.25 -17.92
N TRP A 285 6.05 3.15 -18.48
CA TRP A 285 6.49 4.12 -19.48
C TRP A 285 7.56 5.08 -18.95
N LEU A 286 7.36 5.61 -17.73
CA LEU A 286 8.34 6.52 -17.13
C LEU A 286 9.67 5.81 -16.88
N HIS A 287 9.64 4.59 -16.35
CA HIS A 287 10.86 3.82 -16.12
C HIS A 287 11.55 3.47 -17.45
N LEU A 288 10.84 2.97 -18.46
CA LEU A 288 11.44 2.65 -19.77
C LEU A 288 12.13 3.84 -20.44
N ASN A 289 11.66 5.07 -20.19
CA ASN A 289 12.20 6.28 -20.83
C ASN A 289 13.20 7.08 -19.98
N HIS A 290 13.25 6.84 -18.66
CA HIS A 290 14.06 7.66 -17.74
C HIS A 290 14.94 6.84 -16.80
N THR A 291 14.96 5.50 -16.91
CA THR A 291 15.96 4.65 -16.26
C THR A 291 16.77 3.85 -17.26
N ASP A 292 18.03 3.61 -16.93
CA ASP A 292 18.95 2.73 -17.64
C ASP A 292 18.86 1.26 -17.15
N GLN A 293 18.04 1.01 -16.12
CA GLN A 293 17.88 -0.31 -15.52
C GLN A 293 16.91 -1.20 -16.32
N PRO A 294 17.09 -2.53 -16.29
CA PRO A 294 16.14 -3.44 -16.91
C PRO A 294 14.73 -3.32 -16.31
N VAL A 295 13.72 -3.15 -17.17
CA VAL A 295 12.31 -3.08 -16.79
C VAL A 295 11.54 -4.15 -17.55
N ASN A 296 10.98 -5.12 -16.83
CA ASN A 296 10.26 -6.24 -17.43
C ASN A 296 8.77 -6.20 -17.04
N PRO A 297 7.85 -6.07 -18.01
CA PRO A 297 6.44 -6.33 -17.77
C PRO A 297 6.19 -7.84 -17.69
N THR A 298 5.31 -8.27 -16.78
CA THR A 298 4.76 -9.64 -16.78
C THR A 298 3.98 -9.99 -18.08
N PRO A 299 3.72 -11.27 -18.39
CA PRO A 299 2.97 -11.68 -19.59
C PRO A 299 1.57 -11.06 -19.72
N SER A 300 0.81 -10.94 -18.62
CA SER A 300 -0.49 -10.26 -18.60
C SER A 300 -0.40 -8.78 -19.02
N SER A 301 0.78 -8.18 -18.81
CA SER A 301 1.12 -6.80 -19.18
C SER A 301 1.78 -6.65 -20.56
N GLN A 302 1.97 -7.72 -21.35
CA GLN A 302 2.60 -7.62 -22.67
C GLN A 302 1.71 -6.93 -23.72
N HIS A 303 0.41 -6.82 -23.48
CA HIS A 303 -0.52 -6.01 -24.28
C HIS A 303 -0.19 -4.49 -24.23
N PHE A 304 0.71 -4.05 -23.35
CA PHE A 304 1.07 -2.64 -23.15
C PHE A 304 2.07 -2.07 -24.18
N LYS A 305 2.65 -2.88 -25.07
CA LYS A 305 3.65 -2.42 -26.06
C LYS A 305 3.11 -1.54 -27.20
N LYS A 306 1.79 -1.31 -27.30
CA LYS A 306 1.14 -0.50 -28.35
C LYS A 306 0.61 0.85 -27.85
N TRP A 307 1.18 1.38 -26.76
CA TRP A 307 0.63 2.53 -26.05
C TRP A 307 1.48 3.79 -26.22
N GLU A 308 0.87 4.89 -26.69
CA GLU A 308 1.44 6.25 -26.59
C GLU A 308 0.91 6.95 -25.32
N PRO A 309 1.73 7.77 -24.63
CA PRO A 309 1.31 8.46 -23.43
C PRO A 309 0.18 9.45 -23.70
N VAL A 310 -0.75 9.57 -22.75
CA VAL A 310 -1.69 10.69 -22.71
C VAL A 310 -0.89 11.94 -22.32
N GLN A 311 -0.37 12.65 -23.32
CA GLN A 311 0.06 14.03 -23.12
C GLN A 311 -1.18 14.88 -22.88
N SER A 312 -1.16 15.70 -21.84
CA SER A 312 -2.22 16.57 -21.32
C SER A 312 -3.11 15.96 -20.25
N THR A 313 -3.42 16.81 -19.28
CA THR A 313 -4.28 16.74 -18.09
C THR A 313 -5.72 16.20 -18.29
N ASN A 314 -5.98 15.52 -19.39
CA ASN A 314 -7.24 14.85 -19.68
C ASN A 314 -7.07 13.38 -19.37
N LEU A 315 -7.74 12.88 -18.33
CA LEU A 315 -7.79 11.46 -17.99
C LEU A 315 -8.63 10.70 -19.06
N VAL A 316 -8.15 10.68 -20.30
CA VAL A 316 -8.74 9.92 -21.40
C VAL A 316 -7.97 8.63 -21.52
N LEU A 317 -8.55 7.58 -20.93
CA LEU A 317 -8.24 6.19 -21.24
C LEU A 317 -8.36 5.99 -22.76
N ARG A 318 -7.24 5.96 -23.50
CA ARG A 318 -7.20 5.48 -24.89
C ARG A 318 -6.76 4.01 -24.93
N ILE A 319 -7.57 3.04 -24.47
CA ILE A 319 -7.34 1.61 -24.78
C ILE A 319 -8.44 1.09 -25.67
N ALA A 320 -8.13 0.84 -26.94
CA ALA A 320 -8.81 -0.23 -27.65
C ALA A 320 -8.36 -1.55 -26.99
N ARG A 321 -9.26 -2.17 -26.22
CA ARG A 321 -9.17 -3.61 -25.96
C ARG A 321 -9.39 -4.29 -27.31
N LEU A 322 -8.32 -4.73 -27.95
CA LEU A 322 -8.35 -5.78 -28.97
C LEU A 322 -7.72 -7.03 -28.35
#